data_AF-A0A946GD06-F1
#
_entry.id   AF-A0A946GD06-F1
#
_cell.length_a   1.000
_cell.length_b   1.000
_cell.length_c   1.000
_cell.angle_alpha   90.00
_cell.angle_beta   90.00
_cell.angle_gamma   90.00
#
_symmetry.space_group_name_H-M   'P 1'
#
loop_
_entity.id
_entity.type
_entity.pdbx_description
1 polymer ?
#
loop_
_entity_poly.entity_id
_entity_poly.type
_entity_poly.pdbx_seq_one_letter_code
_entity_poly.pdbx_strand_id
1 'polypeptide(L)' 'MDKVKKWIGQVTELGLLLIALAIVLDILTTGELPFFGGVVSELISLIQTLGDNGVVGLIAVAIILWLFAKRTPG' A
#
# COMPACT_ATOMS: atom_id res chain seq x y z
N MET A 1 22.31 5.36 -12.95
CA MET A 1 20.93 5.56 -12.49
C MET A 1 20.22 4.23 -12.21
N ASP A 2 20.57 3.15 -12.91
CA ASP A 2 19.93 1.83 -12.75
C ASP A 2 20.18 1.20 -11.38
N LYS A 3 21.34 1.46 -10.76
CA LYS A 3 21.64 1.01 -9.41
C LYS A 3 20.72 1.61 -8.35
N VAL A 4 20.35 2.89 -8.50
CA VAL A 4 19.43 3.58 -7.57
C VAL A 4 18.00 3.07 -7.78
N LYS A 5 17.55 2.93 -9.03
CA LYS A 5 16.24 2.33 -9.33
C LYS A 5 16.12 0.91 -8.80
N LYS A 6 17.16 0.09 -8.99
CA LYS A 6 17.22 -1.28 -8.45
C LYS A 6 17.15 -1.30 -6.92
N TRP A 7 17.91 -0.43 -6.26
CA TRP A 7 17.92 -0.35 -4.80
C TRP A 7 16.57 0.10 -4.24
N ILE A 8 15.93 1.12 -4.84
CA ILE A 8 14.57 1.56 -4.44
C ILE A 8 13.55 0.44 -4.65
N GLY A 9 13.66 -0.31 -5.75
CA GLY A 9 12.81 -1.47 -6.00
C GLY A 9 12.93 -2.52 -4.89
N GLN A 10 14.17 -2.88 -4.53
CA GLN A 10 14.44 -3.87 -3.47
C GLN A 10 13.97 -3.41 -2.09
N VAL A 11 14.16 -2.12 -1.76
CA VAL A 11 13.67 -1.56 -0.48
C VAL A 11 12.15 -1.51 -0.45
N THR A 12 11.50 -1.14 -1.57
CA THR A 12 10.04 -1.16 -1.68
C THR A 12 9.50 -2.57 -1.53
N GLU A 13 10.12 -3.56 -2.17
CA GLU A 13 9.74 -4.96 -2.05
C GLU A 13 9.84 -5.45 -0.60
N LEU A 14 10.95 -5.14 0.08
CA LEU A 14 11.11 -5.45 1.50
C LEU A 14 10.06 -4.75 2.37
N GLY A 15 9.80 -3.46 2.11
CA GLY A 15 8.76 -2.69 2.80
C GLY A 15 7.36 -3.29 2.62
N LEU A 16 7.03 -3.75 1.42
CA LEU A 16 5.76 -4.41 1.14
C LEU A 16 5.62 -5.73 1.92
N LEU A 17 6.67 -6.54 1.99
CA LEU A 17 6.68 -7.76 2.81
C LEU A 17 6.48 -7.46 4.30
N LEU A 18 7.11 -6.38 4.80
CA LEU A 18 6.96 -5.95 6.19
C LEU A 18 5.54 -5.43 6.49
N ILE A 19 4.92 -4.69 5.56
CA ILE A 19 3.53 -4.25 5.69
C ILE A 19 2.58 -5.46 5.74
N ALA A 20 2.79 -6.44 4.86
CA ALA A 20 1.98 -7.65 4.85
C ALA A 20 2.08 -8.41 6.19
N LEU A 21 3.30 -8.52 6.74
CA LEU A 21 3.51 -9.12 8.06
C LEU A 21 2.83 -8.31 9.18
N ALA A 22 2.96 -6.98 9.16
CA ALA A 22 2.34 -6.10 10.13
C ALA A 22 0.81 -6.28 10.17
N ILE A 23 0.15 -6.33 9.01
CA ILE A 23 -1.29 -6.56 8.90
C ILE A 23 -1.69 -7.90 9.53
N VAL A 24 -0.95 -8.98 9.25
CA VAL A 24 -1.24 -10.30 9.81
C VAL A 24 -1.10 -10.29 11.33
N LEU A 25 -0.03 -9.71 11.85
CA LEU A 25 0.21 -9.66 13.30
C LEU A 25 -0.82 -8.79 14.03
N ASP A 26 -1.23 -7.67 13.45
CA ASP A 26 -2.23 -6.76 14.01
C ASP A 26 -3.62 -7.42 14.08
N ILE A 27 -4.00 -8.21 13.05
CA ILE A 27 -5.26 -8.99 13.07
C ILE A 27 -5.22 -10.11 14.12
N LEU A 28 -4.07 -10.76 14.32
CA LEU A 28 -3.93 -11.88 15.25
C LEU A 28 -3.80 -11.43 16.72
N THR A 29 -3.38 -10.19 16.96
CA THR A 29 -3.17 -9.66 18.30
C THR A 29 -4.42 -8.94 18.78
N THR A 30 -4.83 -9.17 20.04
CA THR A 30 -5.99 -8.50 20.65
C THR A 30 -5.66 -7.12 21.24
N GLY A 31 -4.50 -6.55 20.88
CA GLY A 31 -3.99 -5.28 21.39
C GLY A 31 -2.94 -4.69 20.45
N GLU A 32 -2.65 -3.40 20.64
CA GLU A 32 -1.74 -2.66 19.76
C GLU A 32 -0.29 -3.15 19.89
N LEU A 33 0.33 -3.51 18.77
CA LEU A 33 1.74 -3.87 18.73
C LEU A 33 2.62 -2.60 18.84
N PRO A 34 3.64 -2.55 19.71
CA PRO A 34 4.38 -1.32 20.00
C PRO A 34 5.19 -0.73 18.81
N PHE A 35 5.33 -1.46 17.71
CA PHE A 35 6.07 -1.04 16.49
C PHE A 35 5.26 -1.17 15.19
N PHE A 36 4.07 -1.79 15.24
CA PHE A 36 3.16 -1.96 14.09
C PHE A 36 1.75 -1.44 14.35
N GLY A 37 1.51 -0.87 15.55
CA GLY A 37 0.21 -0.41 15.99
C GLY A 37 -0.33 0.69 15.07
N GLY A 38 -1.57 0.50 14.64
CA GLY A 38 -2.30 1.45 13.82
C GLY A 38 -2.34 1.09 12.34
N VAL A 39 -1.39 0.34 11.78
CA VAL A 39 -1.29 0.16 10.30
C VAL A 39 -2.60 -0.32 9.67
N VAL A 40 -3.32 -1.26 10.33
CA VAL A 40 -4.63 -1.71 9.85
C VAL A 40 -5.72 -0.66 10.08
N SER A 41 -5.70 0.02 11.22
CA SER A 41 -6.63 1.12 11.53
C SER A 41 -6.49 2.29 10.54
N GLU A 42 -5.27 2.73 10.25
CA GLU A 42 -5.00 3.76 9.24
C GLU A 42 -5.40 3.29 7.85
N LEU A 43 -5.14 2.02 7.49
CA LEU A 43 -5.60 1.46 6.23
C LEU A 43 -7.14 1.46 6.13
N ILE A 44 -7.84 1.05 7.19
CA ILE A 44 -9.31 1.06 7.24
C ILE A 44 -9.84 2.49 7.16
N SER A 45 -9.22 3.44 7.85
CA SER A 45 -9.59 4.87 7.80
C SER A 45 -9.40 5.46 6.39
N LEU A 46 -8.31 5.10 5.71
CA LEU A 46 -8.10 5.45 4.30
C LEU A 46 -9.18 4.81 3.41
N ILE A 47 -9.51 3.53 3.61
CA ILE A 47 -10.56 2.84 2.85
C ILE A 47 -11.92 3.50 3.08
N GLN A 48 -12.26 3.87 4.31
CA GLN A 48 -13.50 4.60 4.64
C GLN A 48 -13.53 5.96 3.94
N THR A 49 -12.44 6.72 4.03
CA THR A 49 -12.32 8.02 3.33
C THR A 49 -12.48 7.87 1.81
N LEU A 50 -11.91 6.80 1.24
CA LEU A 50 -12.07 6.47 -0.18
C LEU A 50 -13.49 6.02 -0.52
N GLY A 51 -14.15 5.29 0.37
CA GLY A 51 -15.55 4.87 0.24
C GLY A 51 -16.51 6.05 0.26
N ASP A 52 -16.32 6.97 1.20
CA ASP A 52 -17.09 8.21 1.32
C ASP A 52 -16.91 9.10 0.09
N ASN A 53 -15.70 9.10 -0.49
CA ASN A 53 -15.37 9.76 -1.74
C ASN A 53 -15.38 8.80 -2.94
N GLY A 54 -16.25 7.78 -2.96
CA GLY A 54 -16.18 6.61 -3.85
C GLY A 54 -15.86 6.89 -5.33
N VAL A 55 -16.38 8.00 -5.89
CA VAL A 55 -16.08 8.43 -7.27
C VAL A 55 -14.62 8.85 -7.44
N VAL A 56 -14.06 9.61 -6.50
CA VAL A 56 -12.66 10.04 -6.49
C VAL A 56 -11.72 8.83 -6.34
N GLY A 57 -12.10 7.86 -5.49
CA GLY A 57 -11.37 6.61 -5.35
C GLY A 57 -11.29 5.82 -6.66
N LEU A 58 -12.41 5.71 -7.38
CA LEU A 58 -12.45 5.03 -8.68
C LEU A 58 -11.60 5.74 -9.75
N ILE A 59 -11.60 7.08 -9.76
CA ILE A 59 -10.75 7.88 -10.66
C ILE A 59 -9.26 7.63 -10.36
N ALA A 60 -8.86 7.61 -9.08
CA ALA A 60 -7.48 7.34 -8.70
C ALA A 60 -7.02 5.94 -9.15
N VAL A 61 -7.85 4.91 -8.96
CA VAL A 61 -7.57 3.54 -9.44
C VAL A 61 -7.44 3.50 -10.96
N ALA A 62 -8.35 4.16 -11.69
CA ALA A 62 -8.29 4.24 -13.15
C ALA A 62 -6.97 4.89 -13.64
N ILE A 63 -6.50 5.96 -12.99
CA ILE A 63 -5.23 6.62 -13.31
C ILE A 63 -4.05 5.69 -13.03
N ILE A 64 -4.05 4.98 -11.91
CA ILE A 64 -3.01 4.01 -11.56
C ILE A 64 -2.95 2.91 -12.61
N LEU A 65 -4.08 2.27 -12.92
CA LEU A 65 -4.15 1.22 -13.94
C LEU A 65 -3.70 1.72 -15.32
N TRP A 66 -4.10 2.93 -15.71
CA TRP A 66 -3.65 3.57 -16.94
C TRP A 66 -2.13 3.79 -16.95
N LEU A 67 -1.55 4.23 -15.83
CA LEU A 67 -0.10 4.41 -15.71
C LEU A 67 0.66 3.07 -15.83
N PHE A 68 0.13 2.01 -15.21
CA PHE A 68 0.68 0.66 -15.33
C PHE A 68 0.56 0.12 -16.76
N ALA A 69 -0.61 0.28 -17.40
CA ALA A 69 -0.83 -0.13 -18.79
C ALA A 69 0.08 0.63 -19.76
N LYS A 70 0.32 1.94 -19.53
CA LYS A 70 1.24 2.76 -20.34
C LYS A 70 2.70 2.36 -20.16
N ARG A 71 3.07 1.70 -19.04
CA ARG A 71 4.42 1.17 -18.80
C ARG A 71 4.69 -0.16 -19.50
N THR A 72 3.76 -0.65 -20.32
CA THR A 72 4.02 -1.70 -21.32
C THR A 72 4.14 -1.09 -22.73
N PRO A 73 5.27 -0.42 -23.06
CA PRO A 73 5.70 -0.35 -24.44
C PRO A 73 6.24 -1.74 -24.84
N GLY A 74 5.82 -2.23 -26.01
CA GLY A 74 6.53 -3.31 -26.69
C GLY A 74 7.97 -2.93 -27.03
#